data_AF-A0A3T1CHE2-F1
#
_entry.id   AF-A0A3T1CHE2-F1
#
_cell.length_a   1.000
_cell.length_b   1.000
_cell.length_c   1.000
_cell.angle_alpha   90.00
_cell.angle_beta   90.00
_cell.angle_gamma   90.00
#
_symmetry.space_group_name_H-M   'P 1'
#
loop_
_entity.id
_entity.type
_entity.pdbx_description
1 polymer ?
#
loop_
_entity_poly.entity_id
_entity_poly.type
_entity_poly.pdbx_seq_one_letter_code
_entity_poly.pdbx_strand_id
1 'polypeptide(L)'
;MTDKSFDASAKTVLPAPDTTVDVRETFGIDIDWQVPAFSKPDERTPDLDEAYVFDPDTTLAILAGFAHDRRVMVQGYHGTGKSTHIEQVAARLNWPCVRINLDAHISRIDLVGRDAIVLRDGLQVTEFREGLLPWALQHPVALVFDEYDAGRPDVMFVIQRVLEQQGKLTLLDQNRVIRPDANFRLFATANTVGLGDTSGLYHGTQQINQGQMDRWNIVVGLNYLPAETEEAIVSAKNPDIDPKTLADMIKVADLSRQGFINGDISTVMSPRTVITWAQNYAIFKDVGFSFRLSFLNKCDEEERMLVAEYYQRVFGEDLPESVVGKSA
;
A
#
# COMPACT_ATOMS: atom_id res chain seq x y z
N MET A 1 -11.60 -11.88 -9.32
CA MET A 1 -12.89 -11.77 -8.62
C MET A 1 -13.29 -10.32 -8.60
N THR A 2 -13.93 -9.84 -9.66
CA THR A 2 -14.30 -8.42 -9.84
C THR A 2 -15.72 -8.36 -10.37
N ASP A 3 -16.67 -8.86 -9.57
CA ASP A 3 -18.09 -8.48 -9.73
C ASP A 3 -18.91 -8.85 -8.48
N LYS A 4 -18.54 -8.28 -7.34
CA LYS A 4 -19.57 -7.92 -6.35
C LYS A 4 -19.66 -6.42 -6.44
N SER A 5 -20.70 -5.92 -7.13
CA SER A 5 -21.04 -4.51 -7.07
C SER A 5 -21.07 -4.09 -5.61
N PHE A 6 -20.24 -3.12 -5.23
CA PHE A 6 -20.24 -2.55 -3.91
C PHE A 6 -21.69 -2.19 -3.50
N ASP A 7 -22.18 -2.80 -2.42
CA ASP A 7 -23.53 -2.56 -1.93
C ASP A 7 -23.53 -1.31 -1.05
N ALA A 8 -23.97 -0.19 -1.63
CA ALA A 8 -24.09 1.09 -0.94
C ALA A 8 -25.12 1.07 0.22
N SER A 9 -25.92 0.00 0.37
CA SER A 9 -26.84 -0.16 1.50
C SER A 9 -26.23 -0.92 2.69
N ALA A 10 -25.06 -1.54 2.50
CA ALA A 10 -24.40 -2.31 3.54
C ALA A 10 -23.94 -1.40 4.69
N LYS A 11 -24.23 -1.80 5.93
CA LYS A 11 -23.78 -1.11 7.14
C LYS A 11 -22.58 -1.84 7.74
N THR A 12 -21.79 -1.14 8.54
CA THR A 12 -20.77 -1.77 9.38
C THR A 12 -21.40 -2.55 10.52
N VAL A 13 -20.72 -3.58 11.01
CA VAL A 13 -21.17 -4.41 12.16
C VAL A 13 -21.37 -3.58 13.43
N LEU A 14 -20.45 -2.67 13.72
CA LEU A 14 -20.51 -1.75 14.86
C LEU A 14 -20.55 -0.29 14.35
N PRO A 15 -21.31 0.60 15.03
CA PRO A 15 -21.44 2.00 14.62
C PRO A 15 -20.29 2.90 15.11
N ALA A 16 -19.50 2.45 16.08
CA ALA A 16 -18.35 3.18 16.62
C ALA A 16 -17.40 2.20 17.35
N PRO A 17 -16.11 2.55 17.52
CA PRO A 17 -15.17 1.82 18.37
C PRO A 17 -15.72 1.69 19.80
N ASP A 18 -15.64 0.49 20.37
CA ASP A 18 -16.20 0.12 21.67
C ASP A 18 -15.16 -0.41 22.66
N THR A 19 -13.89 -0.49 22.25
CA THR A 19 -12.75 -0.88 23.08
C THR A 19 -11.52 -0.04 22.74
N THR A 20 -10.43 -0.26 23.47
CA THR A 20 -9.10 0.25 23.14
C THR A 20 -8.10 -0.91 23.03
N VAL A 21 -6.98 -0.65 22.36
CA VAL A 21 -5.79 -1.52 22.37
C VAL A 21 -4.60 -0.76 22.92
N ASP A 22 -3.73 -1.46 23.64
CA ASP A 22 -2.45 -0.93 24.09
C ASP A 22 -1.41 -1.02 22.96
N VAL A 23 -0.76 0.10 22.64
CA VAL A 23 0.18 0.15 21.52
C VAL A 23 1.44 -0.69 21.78
N ARG A 24 1.93 -0.75 23.02
CA ARG A 24 3.10 -1.54 23.39
C ARG A 24 2.82 -3.02 23.26
N GLU A 25 1.69 -3.48 23.78
CA GLU A 25 1.32 -4.90 23.72
C GLU A 25 0.98 -5.35 22.30
N THR A 26 0.31 -4.50 21.51
CA THR A 26 -0.24 -4.89 20.20
C THR A 26 0.76 -4.74 19.06
N PHE A 27 1.60 -3.71 19.09
CA PHE A 27 2.54 -3.38 18.00
C PHE A 27 4.00 -3.51 18.40
N GLY A 28 4.31 -3.80 19.68
CA GLY A 28 5.69 -3.93 20.16
C GLY A 28 6.45 -2.61 20.24
N ILE A 29 5.76 -1.47 20.23
CA ILE A 29 6.37 -0.12 20.27
C ILE A 29 6.29 0.40 21.71
N ASP A 30 7.44 0.69 22.32
CA ASP A 30 7.49 1.13 23.72
C ASP A 30 6.97 2.56 23.90
N ILE A 31 5.64 2.69 23.99
CA ILE A 31 4.93 3.93 24.26
C ILE A 31 3.69 3.64 25.12
N ASP A 32 3.39 4.51 26.07
CA ASP A 32 2.15 4.46 26.84
C ASP A 32 1.05 5.17 26.06
N TRP A 33 0.35 4.41 25.21
CA TRP A 33 -0.73 4.94 24.38
C TRP A 33 -1.82 3.89 24.16
N GLN A 34 -3.06 4.27 24.49
CA GLN A 34 -4.26 3.51 24.22
C GLN A 34 -4.98 4.06 22.99
N VAL A 35 -5.28 3.19 22.02
CA VAL A 35 -5.88 3.58 20.73
C VAL A 35 -7.29 2.95 20.61
N PRO A 36 -8.31 3.70 20.18
CA PRO A 36 -9.65 3.15 19.95
C PRO A 36 -9.65 2.01 18.94
N ALA A 37 -10.44 0.98 19.21
CA ALA A 37 -10.57 -0.20 18.38
C ALA A 37 -11.99 -0.78 18.46
N PHE A 38 -12.30 -1.71 17.56
CA PHE A 38 -13.55 -2.45 17.57
C PHE A 38 -13.35 -3.83 18.23
N SER A 39 -14.31 -4.24 19.05
CA SER A 39 -14.29 -5.57 19.70
C SER A 39 -14.59 -6.71 18.71
N LYS A 40 -15.19 -6.39 17.56
CA LYS A 40 -15.58 -7.35 16.52
C LYS A 40 -15.14 -6.88 15.14
N PRO A 41 -14.60 -7.77 14.29
CA PRO A 41 -14.29 -7.44 12.91
C PRO A 41 -15.56 -7.27 12.07
N ASP A 42 -15.47 -6.44 11.04
CA ASP A 42 -16.42 -6.33 9.92
C ASP A 42 -15.94 -7.21 8.76
N GLU A 43 -16.81 -7.50 7.77
CA GLU A 43 -16.40 -8.17 6.53
C GLU A 43 -15.27 -7.40 5.80
N ARG A 44 -15.19 -6.09 6.00
CA ARG A 44 -14.15 -5.21 5.42
C ARG A 44 -12.92 -5.04 6.31
N THR A 45 -12.86 -5.67 7.49
CA THR A 45 -11.63 -5.66 8.28
C THR A 45 -10.57 -6.48 7.54
N PRO A 46 -9.36 -5.97 7.31
CA PRO A 46 -8.32 -6.71 6.60
C PRO A 46 -7.91 -7.99 7.33
N ASP A 47 -7.42 -8.97 6.57
CA ASP A 47 -6.87 -10.20 7.14
C ASP A 47 -5.62 -9.92 7.99
N LEU A 48 -5.53 -10.59 9.13
CA LEU A 48 -4.44 -10.45 10.07
C LEU A 48 -3.26 -11.36 9.68
N ASP A 49 -2.07 -10.77 9.51
CA ASP A 49 -0.79 -11.48 9.39
C ASP A 49 -0.05 -11.40 10.73
N GLU A 50 -0.04 -12.49 11.52
CA GLU A 50 0.63 -12.54 12.83
C GLU A 50 2.14 -12.34 12.74
N ALA A 51 2.75 -12.64 11.59
CA ALA A 51 4.18 -12.50 11.35
C ALA A 51 4.56 -11.11 10.82
N TYR A 52 3.61 -10.17 10.74
CA TYR A 52 3.89 -8.83 10.25
C TYR A 52 4.79 -8.05 11.20
N VAL A 53 5.87 -7.47 10.66
CA VAL A 53 6.80 -6.64 11.41
C VAL A 53 6.50 -5.17 11.18
N PHE A 54 6.24 -4.45 12.26
CA PHE A 54 5.88 -3.04 12.23
C PHE A 54 7.12 -2.13 12.29
N ASP A 55 7.29 -1.29 11.27
CA ASP A 55 8.07 -0.05 11.37
C ASP A 55 7.46 0.90 12.42
N PRO A 56 8.20 1.28 13.49
CA PRO A 56 7.64 2.07 14.59
C PRO A 56 7.09 3.43 14.17
N ASP A 57 7.83 4.20 13.39
CA ASP A 57 7.46 5.57 13.02
C ASP A 57 6.20 5.59 12.13
N THR A 58 6.15 4.71 11.14
CA THR A 58 4.98 4.54 10.25
C THR A 58 3.76 4.08 11.04
N THR A 59 3.95 3.17 11.99
CA THR A 59 2.85 2.68 12.84
C THR A 59 2.30 3.78 13.73
N LEU A 60 3.15 4.55 14.41
CA LEU A 60 2.72 5.68 15.24
C LEU A 60 1.98 6.75 14.43
N ALA A 61 2.44 7.04 13.21
CA ALA A 61 1.75 7.95 12.29
C ALA A 61 0.34 7.45 11.92
N ILE A 62 0.21 6.17 11.58
CA ILE A 62 -1.08 5.55 11.23
C ILE A 62 -2.02 5.49 12.43
N LEU A 63 -1.50 5.14 13.62
CA LEU A 63 -2.26 5.14 14.87
C LEU A 63 -2.75 6.55 15.23
N ALA A 64 -1.96 7.60 14.96
CA ALA A 64 -2.42 8.99 15.11
C ALA A 64 -3.60 9.30 14.17
N GLY A 65 -3.59 8.71 12.96
CA GLY A 65 -4.72 8.72 12.06
C GLY A 65 -5.96 8.12 12.71
N PHE A 66 -5.89 6.88 13.16
CA PHE A 66 -7.02 6.18 13.80
C PHE A 66 -7.51 6.82 15.10
N ALA A 67 -6.62 7.26 15.98
CA ALA A 67 -6.98 7.82 17.29
C ALA A 67 -7.49 9.27 17.21
N HIS A 68 -6.98 10.06 16.27
CA HIS A 68 -7.18 11.52 16.28
C HIS A 68 -7.68 12.11 14.95
N ASP A 69 -8.18 11.26 14.04
CA ASP A 69 -8.65 11.66 12.69
C ASP A 69 -7.61 12.49 11.92
N ARG A 70 -6.32 12.14 12.07
CA ARG A 70 -5.25 12.75 11.27
C ARG A 70 -5.26 12.13 9.88
N ARG A 71 -5.21 12.97 8.84
CA ARG A 71 -5.02 12.53 7.45
C ARG A 71 -3.56 12.11 7.26
N VAL A 72 -3.31 10.83 7.00
CA VAL A 72 -1.96 10.27 6.96
C VAL A 72 -1.62 9.79 5.55
N MET A 73 -0.50 10.27 5.01
CA MET A 73 0.09 9.76 3.78
C MET A 73 1.34 8.96 4.10
N VAL A 74 1.39 7.72 3.62
CA VAL A 74 2.58 6.85 3.68
C VAL A 74 3.28 6.89 2.32
N GLN A 75 4.49 7.40 2.27
CA GLN A 75 5.28 7.50 1.05
C GLN A 75 6.48 6.56 1.08
N GLY A 76 7.00 6.18 -0.07
CA GLY A 76 8.23 5.39 -0.15
C GLY A 76 8.30 4.58 -1.44
N TYR A 77 9.40 3.87 -1.62
CA TYR A 77 9.62 3.08 -2.84
C TYR A 77 8.54 2.00 -3.05
N HIS A 78 8.43 1.52 -4.29
CA HIS A 78 7.48 0.46 -4.61
C HIS A 78 7.86 -0.84 -3.86
N GLY A 79 6.84 -1.61 -3.46
CA GLY A 79 7.06 -2.92 -2.84
C GLY A 79 7.59 -2.90 -1.41
N THR A 80 7.65 -1.74 -0.73
CA THR A 80 8.03 -1.63 0.70
C THR A 80 6.89 -1.96 1.68
N GLY A 81 5.68 -2.22 1.18
CA GLY A 81 4.55 -2.66 2.00
C GLY A 81 3.64 -1.56 2.55
N LYS A 82 3.69 -0.34 2.00
CA LYS A 82 2.91 0.84 2.46
C LYS A 82 1.42 0.56 2.73
N SER A 83 0.70 0.04 1.73
CA SER A 83 -0.73 -0.24 1.82
C SER A 83 -1.01 -1.37 2.82
N THR A 84 -0.19 -2.42 2.77
CA THR A 84 -0.25 -3.53 3.72
C THR A 84 0.01 -3.07 5.15
N HIS A 85 0.88 -2.09 5.38
CA HIS A 85 1.15 -1.54 6.71
C HIS A 85 -0.10 -0.91 7.32
N ILE A 86 -0.82 -0.10 6.54
CA ILE A 86 -2.10 0.49 6.95
C ILE A 86 -3.14 -0.61 7.21
N GLU A 87 -3.25 -1.59 6.32
CA GLU A 87 -4.17 -2.73 6.46
C GLU A 87 -3.88 -3.54 7.71
N GLN A 88 -2.61 -3.80 8.04
CA GLN A 88 -2.23 -4.57 9.21
C GLN A 88 -2.47 -3.79 10.50
N VAL A 89 -2.27 -2.46 10.53
CA VAL A 89 -2.71 -1.64 11.67
C VAL A 89 -4.24 -1.69 11.82
N ALA A 90 -4.99 -1.54 10.73
CA ALA A 90 -6.46 -1.64 10.74
C ALA A 90 -6.95 -3.01 11.24
N ALA A 91 -6.28 -4.10 10.84
CA ALA A 91 -6.58 -5.45 11.28
C ALA A 91 -6.42 -5.62 12.80
N ARG A 92 -5.34 -5.09 13.41
CA ARG A 92 -5.16 -5.13 14.87
C ARG A 92 -6.22 -4.32 15.62
N LEU A 93 -6.72 -3.25 15.01
CA LEU A 93 -7.78 -2.40 15.57
C LEU A 93 -9.19 -2.94 15.27
N ASN A 94 -9.32 -4.03 14.50
CA ASN A 94 -10.56 -4.49 13.87
C ASN A 94 -11.30 -3.37 13.11
N TRP A 95 -10.58 -2.35 12.63
CA TRP A 95 -11.20 -1.22 11.95
C TRP A 95 -11.54 -1.62 10.52
N PRO A 96 -12.81 -1.47 10.07
CA PRO A 96 -13.17 -1.81 8.70
C PRO A 96 -12.37 -0.91 7.73
N CYS A 97 -11.75 -1.50 6.72
CA CYS A 97 -10.83 -0.80 5.83
C CYS A 97 -11.24 -0.99 4.37
N VAL A 98 -11.40 0.12 3.66
CA VAL A 98 -11.72 0.14 2.23
C VAL A 98 -10.53 0.73 1.50
N ARG A 99 -9.97 -0.03 0.56
CA ARG A 99 -8.88 0.42 -0.30
C ARG A 99 -9.37 0.73 -1.70
N ILE A 100 -9.01 1.90 -2.21
CA ILE A 100 -9.24 2.33 -3.59
C ILE A 100 -7.87 2.51 -4.24
N ASN A 101 -7.52 1.66 -5.19
CA ASN A 101 -6.32 1.88 -6.01
C ASN A 101 -6.62 2.94 -7.05
N LEU A 102 -5.89 4.04 -7.03
CA LEU A 102 -6.05 5.12 -7.99
C LEU A 102 -5.20 4.81 -9.23
N ASP A 103 -5.84 4.88 -10.40
CA ASP A 103 -5.20 4.65 -11.68
C ASP A 103 -5.91 5.44 -12.79
N ALA A 104 -5.55 5.16 -14.05
CA ALA A 104 -6.19 5.79 -15.20
C ALA A 104 -7.67 5.36 -15.42
N HIS A 105 -8.11 4.25 -14.81
CA HIS A 105 -9.44 3.67 -15.00
C HIS A 105 -10.44 4.17 -13.97
N ILE A 106 -10.03 4.46 -12.73
CA ILE A 106 -10.92 5.02 -11.72
C ILE A 106 -11.43 6.39 -12.17
N SER A 107 -12.75 6.49 -12.35
CA SER A 107 -13.41 7.72 -12.73
C SER A 107 -14.04 8.43 -11.54
N ARG A 108 -14.38 9.71 -11.72
CA ARG A 108 -15.20 10.45 -10.76
C ARG A 108 -16.53 9.75 -10.46
N ILE A 109 -17.11 9.06 -11.45
CA ILE A 109 -18.39 8.35 -11.31
C ILE A 109 -18.23 7.14 -10.37
N ASP A 110 -17.13 6.41 -10.44
CA ASP A 110 -16.89 5.26 -9.56
C ASP A 110 -16.70 5.72 -8.11
N LEU A 111 -16.04 6.85 -7.92
CA LEU A 111 -15.76 7.40 -6.60
C LEU A 111 -17.01 8.06 -5.97
N VAL A 112 -17.72 8.89 -6.72
CA VAL A 112 -18.85 9.71 -6.21
C VAL A 112 -20.21 9.04 -6.42
N GLY A 113 -20.38 8.30 -7.51
CA GLY A 113 -21.66 7.71 -7.89
C GLY A 113 -22.25 8.30 -9.17
N ARG A 114 -23.40 7.75 -9.56
CA ARG A 114 -24.16 8.15 -10.75
C ARG A 114 -25.64 7.96 -10.54
N ASP A 115 -26.42 8.69 -11.31
CA ASP A 115 -27.83 8.37 -11.51
C ASP A 115 -27.97 7.06 -12.30
N ALA A 116 -28.79 6.16 -11.78
CA ALA A 116 -29.12 4.89 -12.41
C ALA A 116 -30.64 4.74 -12.52
N ILE A 117 -31.09 4.24 -13.66
CA ILE A 117 -32.49 3.86 -13.83
C ILE A 117 -32.69 2.51 -13.15
N VAL A 118 -33.56 2.47 -12.17
CA VAL A 118 -33.99 1.25 -11.48
C VAL A 118 -35.47 1.03 -11.70
N LEU A 119 -35.88 -0.24 -11.72
CA LEU A 119 -37.29 -0.60 -11.75
C LEU A 119 -37.79 -0.70 -10.32
N ARG A 120 -38.74 0.16 -9.95
CA ARG A 120 -39.47 0.10 -8.69
C ARG A 120 -40.94 -0.07 -9.00
N ASP A 121 -41.54 -1.16 -8.53
CA ASP A 121 -42.95 -1.51 -8.79
C ASP A 121 -43.32 -1.50 -10.30
N GLY A 122 -42.39 -1.91 -11.16
CA GLY A 122 -42.56 -1.94 -12.62
C GLY A 122 -42.41 -0.60 -13.33
N LEU A 123 -42.15 0.49 -12.61
CA LEU A 123 -41.90 1.82 -13.16
C LEU A 123 -40.40 2.12 -13.21
N GLN A 124 -39.94 2.76 -14.29
CA GLN A 124 -38.57 3.26 -14.41
C GLN A 124 -38.44 4.52 -13.55
N VAL A 125 -37.63 4.45 -12.51
CA VAL A 125 -37.32 5.56 -11.61
C VAL A 125 -35.82 5.81 -11.67
N THR A 126 -35.43 7.08 -11.75
CA THR A 126 -34.03 7.47 -11.64
C THR A 126 -33.68 7.58 -10.15
N GLU A 127 -32.75 6.75 -9.70
CA GLU A 127 -32.20 6.81 -8.34
C GLU A 127 -30.70 6.99 -8.41
N PHE A 128 -30.16 7.88 -7.56
CA PHE A 128 -28.71 8.01 -7.47
C PHE A 128 -28.12 6.84 -6.70
N ARG A 129 -27.18 6.15 -7.33
CA ARG A 129 -26.36 5.13 -6.68
C ARG A 129 -25.08 5.78 -6.21
N GLU A 130 -24.94 5.86 -4.88
CA GLU A 130 -23.72 6.36 -4.24
C GLU A 130 -22.50 5.52 -4.65
N GLY A 131 -21.42 6.23 -4.97
CA GLY A 131 -20.11 5.62 -5.13
C GLY A 131 -19.48 5.30 -3.77
N LEU A 132 -18.24 4.83 -3.82
CA LEU A 132 -17.55 4.34 -2.63
C LEU A 132 -17.23 5.44 -1.61
N LEU A 133 -16.94 6.67 -2.08
CA LEU A 133 -16.55 7.78 -1.21
C LEU A 133 -17.72 8.33 -0.38
N PRO A 134 -18.90 8.67 -0.95
CA PRO A 134 -20.06 9.06 -0.14
C PRO A 134 -20.43 8.03 0.91
N TRP A 135 -20.39 6.73 0.57
CA TRP A 135 -20.66 5.68 1.53
C TRP A 135 -19.61 5.65 2.62
N ALA A 136 -18.31 5.62 2.28
CA ALA A 136 -17.23 5.55 3.26
C ALA A 136 -17.27 6.74 4.23
N LEU A 137 -17.57 7.93 3.74
CA LEU A 137 -17.72 9.12 4.58
C LEU A 137 -18.85 9.00 5.61
N GLN A 138 -19.87 8.18 5.38
CA GLN A 138 -21.01 8.06 6.29
C GLN A 138 -20.91 6.87 7.25
N HIS A 139 -19.77 6.17 7.26
CA HIS A 139 -19.57 4.96 8.04
C HIS A 139 -18.25 5.02 8.84
N PRO A 140 -18.15 4.27 9.95
CA PRO A 140 -16.98 4.26 10.81
C PRO A 140 -15.86 3.38 10.22
N VAL A 141 -15.33 3.79 9.06
CA VAL A 141 -14.38 3.02 8.26
C VAL A 141 -13.10 3.81 7.99
N ALA A 142 -12.00 3.10 7.77
CA ALA A 142 -10.79 3.66 7.19
C ALA A 142 -10.87 3.56 5.66
N LEU A 143 -10.68 4.69 4.98
CA LEU A 143 -10.52 4.75 3.54
C LEU A 143 -9.04 4.95 3.20
N VAL A 144 -8.50 4.09 2.34
CA VAL A 144 -7.11 4.16 1.85
C VAL A 144 -7.13 4.46 0.36
N PHE A 145 -6.61 5.61 -0.03
CA PHE A 145 -6.28 5.90 -1.43
C PHE A 145 -4.88 5.36 -1.73
N ASP A 146 -4.84 4.19 -2.37
CA ASP A 146 -3.58 3.57 -2.81
C ASP A 146 -3.13 4.21 -4.13
N GLU A 147 -1.82 4.40 -4.30
CA GLU A 147 -1.24 5.08 -5.47
C GLU A 147 -1.83 6.49 -5.69
N TYR A 148 -1.89 7.30 -4.63
CA TYR A 148 -2.48 8.65 -4.67
C TYR A 148 -1.88 9.56 -5.74
N ASP A 149 -0.58 9.42 -6.01
CA ASP A 149 0.10 10.13 -7.08
C ASP A 149 -0.32 9.67 -8.49
N ALA A 150 -0.94 8.50 -8.68
CA ALA A 150 -1.46 8.04 -9.98
C ALA A 150 -2.89 8.54 -10.29
N GLY A 151 -3.52 9.25 -9.35
CA GLY A 151 -4.91 9.70 -9.48
C GLY A 151 -5.12 10.73 -10.59
N ARG A 152 -6.17 10.53 -11.39
CA ARG A 152 -6.58 11.49 -12.44
C ARG A 152 -6.97 12.85 -11.85
N PRO A 153 -6.67 13.98 -12.52
CA PRO A 153 -6.98 15.31 -11.99
C PRO A 153 -8.43 15.51 -11.54
N ASP A 154 -9.41 15.01 -12.30
CA ASP A 154 -10.83 15.15 -11.99
C ASP A 154 -11.27 14.36 -10.75
N VAL A 155 -10.62 13.23 -10.47
CA VAL A 155 -10.78 12.44 -9.25
C VAL A 155 -10.10 13.14 -8.07
N MET A 156 -8.88 13.62 -8.27
CA MET A 156 -8.10 14.32 -7.23
C MET A 156 -8.80 15.57 -6.71
N PHE A 157 -9.53 16.30 -7.56
CA PHE A 157 -10.36 17.43 -7.14
C PHE A 157 -11.47 17.04 -6.15
N VAL A 158 -12.01 15.82 -6.27
CA VAL A 158 -13.01 15.31 -5.32
C VAL A 158 -12.34 15.00 -3.98
N ILE A 159 -11.21 14.28 -4.02
CA ILE A 159 -10.47 13.87 -2.82
C ILE A 159 -9.98 15.10 -2.03
N GLN A 160 -9.48 16.12 -2.71
CA GLN A 160 -9.01 17.35 -2.08
C GLN A 160 -10.07 18.07 -1.25
N ARG A 161 -11.36 17.99 -1.63
CA ARG A 161 -12.48 18.56 -0.86
C ARG A 161 -12.71 17.79 0.44
N VAL A 162 -12.53 16.48 0.41
CA VAL A 162 -12.64 15.62 1.60
C VAL A 162 -11.45 15.82 2.55
N LEU A 163 -10.28 16.21 2.02
CA LEU A 163 -9.11 16.56 2.83
C LEU A 163 -9.18 17.96 3.47
N GLU A 164 -10.19 18.79 3.16
CA GLU A 164 -10.37 20.10 3.81
C GLU A 164 -10.72 19.95 5.30
N GLN A 165 -10.48 21.00 6.09
CA GLN A 165 -10.67 20.98 7.56
C GLN A 165 -12.05 20.49 8.03
N GLN A 166 -13.10 20.64 7.22
CA GLN A 166 -14.44 20.16 7.57
C GLN A 166 -14.79 18.80 6.94
N GLY A 167 -13.99 18.31 5.99
CA GLY A 167 -14.14 17.04 5.29
C GLY A 167 -15.47 16.81 4.58
N LYS A 168 -16.26 17.87 4.33
CA LYS A 168 -17.61 17.75 3.78
C LYS A 168 -17.57 17.44 2.30
N LEU A 169 -18.39 16.49 1.86
CA LEU A 169 -18.62 16.21 0.45
C LEU A 169 -19.97 16.82 0.03
N THR A 170 -19.92 17.84 -0.81
CA THR A 170 -21.13 18.42 -1.41
C THR A 170 -21.44 17.73 -2.74
N LEU A 171 -22.56 17.03 -2.80
CA LEU A 171 -23.14 16.46 -4.01
C LEU A 171 -24.07 17.50 -4.63
N LEU A 172 -23.55 18.27 -5.59
CA LEU A 172 -24.27 19.39 -6.21
C LEU A 172 -25.55 18.93 -6.93
N ASP A 173 -25.49 17.81 -7.64
CA ASP A 173 -26.62 17.28 -8.40
C ASP A 173 -27.80 16.87 -7.49
N GLN A 174 -27.52 16.56 -6.22
CA GLN A 174 -28.52 16.23 -5.21
C GLN A 174 -28.86 17.37 -4.25
N ASN A 175 -28.16 18.51 -4.33
CA ASN A 175 -28.18 19.54 -3.30
C ASN A 175 -27.96 18.98 -1.87
N ARG A 176 -27.10 17.97 -1.74
CA ARG A 176 -26.85 17.27 -0.46
C ARG A 176 -25.43 17.51 0.02
N VAL A 177 -25.29 17.72 1.32
CA VAL A 177 -23.99 17.85 1.99
C VAL A 177 -23.79 16.64 2.91
N ILE A 178 -22.81 15.82 2.59
CA ILE A 178 -22.40 14.67 3.40
C ILE A 178 -21.31 15.13 4.36
N ARG A 179 -21.49 14.81 5.64
CA ARG A 179 -20.49 15.03 6.69
C ARG A 179 -19.82 13.69 7.01
N PRO A 180 -18.49 13.69 7.23
CA PRO A 180 -17.81 12.49 7.71
C PRO A 180 -18.41 11.96 9.01
N ASP A 181 -18.52 10.65 9.13
CA ASP A 181 -18.72 9.96 10.40
C ASP A 181 -17.58 10.30 11.36
N ALA A 182 -17.86 10.36 12.66
CA ALA A 182 -16.85 10.68 13.67
C ALA A 182 -15.69 9.66 13.71
N ASN A 183 -15.93 8.45 13.21
CA ASN A 183 -14.97 7.35 13.13
C ASN A 183 -14.58 7.03 11.67
N PHE A 184 -14.85 7.93 10.73
CA PHE A 184 -14.23 7.86 9.41
C PHE A 184 -12.74 8.21 9.52
N ARG A 185 -11.87 7.46 8.86
CA ARG A 185 -10.42 7.69 8.80
C ARG A 185 -9.95 7.72 7.36
N LEU A 186 -8.92 8.50 7.08
CA LEU A 186 -8.44 8.70 5.71
C LEU A 186 -6.93 8.61 5.63
N PHE A 187 -6.48 7.67 4.79
CA PHE A 187 -5.09 7.37 4.52
C PHE A 187 -4.82 7.44 3.02
N ALA A 188 -3.55 7.62 2.66
CA ALA A 188 -3.09 7.44 1.29
C ALA A 188 -1.71 6.77 1.27
N THR A 189 -1.40 6.13 0.15
CA THR A 189 -0.03 5.76 -0.20
C THR A 189 0.42 6.54 -1.43
N ALA A 190 1.71 6.84 -1.53
CA ALA A 190 2.30 7.43 -2.73
C ALA A 190 3.71 6.88 -2.96
N ASN A 191 4.15 6.87 -4.22
CA ASN A 191 5.52 6.48 -4.56
C ASN A 191 6.46 7.68 -4.65
N THR A 192 5.95 8.87 -4.96
CA THR A 192 6.73 10.10 -5.18
C THR A 192 6.29 11.27 -4.31
N VAL A 193 7.25 12.10 -3.89
CA VAL A 193 7.02 13.27 -3.00
C VAL A 193 7.13 14.56 -3.79
N GLY A 194 6.19 14.83 -4.70
CA GLY A 194 6.08 16.15 -5.34
C GLY A 194 7.36 16.67 -6.04
N LEU A 195 8.35 15.82 -6.30
CA LEU A 195 9.53 16.11 -7.13
C LEU A 195 9.30 15.70 -8.58
N GLY A 196 8.14 15.09 -8.85
CA GLY A 196 7.90 14.36 -10.08
C GLY A 196 8.78 13.13 -10.13
N ASP A 197 8.51 12.29 -11.11
CA ASP A 197 9.41 11.21 -11.47
C ASP A 197 10.64 11.78 -12.19
N THR A 198 11.60 12.32 -11.45
CA THR A 198 12.89 12.78 -12.00
C THR A 198 13.70 11.64 -12.64
N SER A 199 13.27 10.40 -12.40
CA SER A 199 13.96 9.18 -12.79
C SER A 199 13.35 8.46 -13.99
N GLY A 200 12.15 8.86 -14.45
CA GLY A 200 11.41 8.19 -15.53
C GLY A 200 10.82 6.82 -15.19
N LEU A 201 10.89 6.38 -13.92
CA LEU A 201 10.53 5.06 -13.43
C LEU A 201 9.06 4.86 -13.05
N TYR A 202 8.34 5.95 -12.77
CA TYR A 202 6.96 5.92 -12.31
C TYR A 202 6.03 6.49 -13.39
N HIS A 203 5.93 5.77 -14.52
CA HIS A 203 5.00 6.10 -15.58
C HIS A 203 3.55 6.17 -15.05
N GLY A 204 2.90 7.30 -15.27
CA GLY A 204 1.50 7.53 -14.86
C GLY A 204 1.34 8.23 -13.50
N THR A 205 2.43 8.47 -12.76
CA THR A 205 2.37 9.30 -11.54
C THR A 205 2.41 10.80 -11.88
N GLN A 206 1.62 11.55 -11.14
CA GLN A 206 1.50 13.00 -11.18
C GLN A 206 2.29 13.59 -10.01
N GLN A 207 2.99 14.68 -10.27
CA GLN A 207 3.65 15.44 -9.22
C GLN A 207 2.60 16.00 -8.24
N ILE A 208 2.63 15.53 -6.99
CA ILE A 208 1.77 16.08 -5.94
C ILE A 208 2.25 17.50 -5.62
N ASN A 209 1.38 18.50 -5.77
CA ASN A 209 1.76 19.89 -5.51
C ASN A 209 1.73 20.22 -4.00
N GLN A 210 2.39 21.31 -3.61
CA GLN A 210 2.48 21.72 -2.20
C GLN A 210 1.11 21.90 -1.53
N GLY A 211 0.14 22.48 -2.25
CA GLY A 211 -1.21 22.68 -1.71
C GLY A 211 -2.00 21.40 -1.49
N GLN A 212 -1.66 20.30 -2.18
CA GLN A 212 -2.17 18.97 -1.89
C GLN A 212 -1.45 18.36 -0.69
N MET A 213 -0.14 18.53 -0.58
CA MET A 213 0.67 18.04 0.55
C MET A 213 0.26 18.68 1.88
N ASP A 214 0.00 20.00 1.90
CA ASP A 214 -0.38 20.73 3.12
C ASP A 214 -1.71 20.26 3.73
N ARG A 215 -2.54 19.53 2.96
CA ARG A 215 -3.81 18.96 3.43
C ARG A 215 -3.63 17.61 4.12
N TRP A 216 -2.48 16.97 3.92
CA TRP A 216 -2.10 15.79 4.69
C TRP A 216 -1.51 16.24 6.02
N ASN A 217 -2.10 15.76 7.10
CA ASN A 217 -1.70 16.16 8.44
C ASN A 217 -0.36 15.56 8.86
N ILE A 218 -0.06 14.37 8.35
CA ILE A 218 1.14 13.60 8.62
C ILE A 218 1.56 12.97 7.30
N VAL A 219 2.84 13.10 6.98
CA VAL A 219 3.48 12.40 5.86
C VAL A 219 4.64 11.62 6.46
N VAL A 220 4.62 10.28 6.31
CA VAL A 220 5.63 9.38 6.87
C VAL A 220 6.26 8.55 5.77
N GLY A 221 7.57 8.33 5.84
CA GLY A 221 8.31 7.53 4.87
C GLY A 221 8.45 6.09 5.32
N LEU A 222 8.04 5.15 4.47
CA LEU A 222 8.30 3.71 4.61
C LEU A 222 9.16 3.23 3.44
N ASN A 223 10.47 3.27 3.66
CA ASN A 223 11.48 2.85 2.69
C ASN A 223 11.97 1.43 3.01
N TYR A 224 13.07 1.00 2.40
CA TYR A 224 13.63 -0.33 2.63
C TYR A 224 14.01 -0.54 4.10
N LEU A 225 13.71 -1.74 4.58
CA LEU A 225 13.91 -2.12 5.96
C LEU A 225 15.40 -2.35 6.24
N PRO A 226 15.85 -2.20 7.49
CA PRO A 226 17.15 -2.71 7.90
C PRO A 226 17.24 -4.21 7.58
N ALA A 227 18.44 -4.67 7.21
CA ALA A 227 18.67 -6.06 6.79
C ALA A 227 18.17 -7.08 7.84
N GLU A 228 18.40 -6.83 9.13
CA GLU A 228 17.94 -7.70 10.22
C GLU A 228 16.41 -7.84 10.25
N THR A 229 15.68 -6.74 10.02
CA THR A 229 14.22 -6.72 9.96
C THR A 229 13.71 -7.47 8.73
N GLU A 230 14.36 -7.27 7.59
CA GLU A 230 14.03 -7.98 6.35
C GLU A 230 14.29 -9.48 6.46
N GLU A 231 15.41 -9.88 7.09
CA GLU A 231 15.74 -11.28 7.39
C GLU A 231 14.63 -11.93 8.22
N ALA A 232 14.15 -11.26 9.28
CA ALA A 232 13.07 -11.78 10.11
C ALA A 232 11.77 -11.99 9.31
N ILE A 233 11.41 -11.05 8.44
CA ILE A 233 10.21 -11.13 7.61
C ILE A 233 10.31 -12.29 6.61
N VAL A 234 11.44 -12.39 5.90
CA VAL A 234 11.60 -13.44 4.88
C VAL A 234 11.70 -14.80 5.55
N SER A 235 12.43 -14.93 6.67
CA SER A 235 12.53 -16.18 7.43
C SER A 235 11.16 -16.64 7.93
N ALA A 236 10.31 -15.73 8.43
CA ALA A 236 8.95 -16.09 8.87
C ALA A 236 8.09 -16.66 7.73
N LYS A 237 8.29 -16.20 6.49
CA LYS A 237 7.57 -16.70 5.29
C LYS A 237 8.26 -17.89 4.63
N ASN A 238 9.52 -18.14 4.97
CA ASN A 238 10.38 -19.19 4.40
C ASN A 238 11.21 -19.87 5.51
N PRO A 239 10.59 -20.60 6.44
CA PRO A 239 11.26 -21.09 7.66
C PRO A 239 12.38 -22.10 7.40
N ASP A 240 12.36 -22.80 6.26
CA ASP A 240 13.36 -23.82 5.90
C ASP A 240 14.61 -23.25 5.19
N ILE A 241 14.68 -21.94 4.97
CA ILE A 241 15.84 -21.33 4.31
C ILE A 241 17.05 -21.33 5.24
N ASP A 242 18.22 -21.65 4.69
CA ASP A 242 19.49 -21.52 5.42
C ASP A 242 19.75 -20.03 5.76
N PRO A 243 20.02 -19.68 7.04
CA PRO A 243 20.20 -18.29 7.46
C PRO A 243 21.31 -17.56 6.71
N LYS A 244 22.41 -18.24 6.37
CA LYS A 244 23.49 -17.64 5.59
C LYS A 244 23.02 -17.30 4.18
N THR A 245 22.34 -18.23 3.52
CA THR A 245 21.76 -18.03 2.18
C THR A 245 20.79 -16.85 2.18
N LEU A 246 19.94 -16.72 3.21
CA LEU A 246 19.03 -15.58 3.34
C LEU A 246 19.77 -14.24 3.51
N ALA A 247 20.76 -14.19 4.41
CA ALA A 247 21.58 -12.99 4.60
C ALA A 247 22.28 -12.58 3.29
N ASP A 248 22.75 -13.56 2.52
CA ASP A 248 23.38 -13.32 1.22
C ASP A 248 22.35 -12.84 0.16
N MET A 249 21.12 -13.35 0.17
CA MET A 249 20.03 -12.80 -0.68
C MET A 249 19.76 -11.32 -0.38
N ILE A 250 19.72 -10.94 0.89
CA ILE A 250 19.47 -9.56 1.31
C ILE A 250 20.65 -8.64 0.97
N LYS A 251 21.89 -9.12 1.08
CA LYS A 251 23.06 -8.36 0.60
C LYS A 251 22.99 -8.06 -0.90
N VAL A 252 22.54 -9.00 -1.72
CA VAL A 252 22.33 -8.76 -3.16
C VAL A 252 21.23 -7.71 -3.37
N ALA A 253 20.14 -7.78 -2.59
CA ALA A 253 19.10 -6.77 -2.64
C ALA A 253 19.64 -5.37 -2.26
N ASP A 254 20.46 -5.26 -1.22
CA ASP A 254 21.08 -4.00 -0.81
C ASP A 254 22.02 -3.43 -1.87
N LEU A 255 22.82 -4.26 -2.54
CA LEU A 255 23.63 -3.81 -3.68
C LEU A 255 22.75 -3.28 -4.81
N SER A 256 21.63 -3.95 -5.12
CA SER A 256 20.68 -3.45 -6.13
C SER A 256 20.05 -2.11 -5.73
N ARG A 257 19.74 -1.91 -4.43
CA ARG A 257 19.20 -0.65 -3.90
C ARG A 257 20.21 0.48 -3.99
N GLN A 258 21.47 0.20 -3.71
CA GLN A 258 22.56 1.16 -3.87
C GLN A 258 22.75 1.53 -5.35
N GLY A 259 22.78 0.54 -6.25
CA GLY A 259 22.86 0.79 -7.69
C GLY A 259 21.69 1.66 -8.18
N PHE A 260 20.48 1.40 -7.69
CA PHE A 260 19.31 2.22 -8.02
C PHE A 260 19.43 3.67 -7.52
N ILE A 261 19.85 3.88 -6.27
CA ILE A 261 20.04 5.21 -5.70
C ILE A 261 21.12 6.00 -6.46
N ASN A 262 22.17 5.32 -6.92
CA ASN A 262 23.25 5.91 -7.71
C ASN A 262 22.86 6.18 -9.17
N GLY A 263 21.75 5.60 -9.66
CA GLY A 263 21.34 5.67 -11.05
C GLY A 263 22.06 4.67 -11.96
N ASP A 264 22.70 3.65 -11.40
CA ASP A 264 23.40 2.60 -12.15
C ASP A 264 22.42 1.56 -12.74
N ILE A 265 21.29 1.33 -12.06
CA ILE A 265 20.21 0.45 -12.52
C ILE A 265 18.85 1.12 -12.33
N SER A 266 17.90 0.79 -13.20
CA SER A 266 16.52 1.26 -13.14
C SER A 266 15.63 0.33 -12.31
N THR A 267 15.93 -0.97 -12.28
CA THR A 267 15.11 -1.96 -11.56
C THR A 267 15.72 -2.29 -10.20
N VAL A 268 14.95 -2.17 -9.12
CA VAL A 268 15.44 -2.38 -7.73
C VAL A 268 14.75 -3.56 -7.04
N MET A 269 15.49 -4.27 -6.17
CA MET A 269 14.91 -5.35 -5.36
C MET A 269 14.17 -4.81 -4.14
N SER A 270 12.85 -4.94 -4.18
CA SER A 270 11.98 -4.76 -3.01
C SER A 270 11.99 -5.99 -2.08
N PRO A 271 11.56 -5.86 -0.81
CA PRO A 271 11.36 -7.03 0.07
C PRO A 271 10.44 -8.10 -0.53
N ARG A 272 9.44 -7.69 -1.31
CA ARG A 272 8.59 -8.61 -2.08
C ARG A 272 9.39 -9.46 -3.07
N THR A 273 10.38 -8.87 -3.73
CA THR A 273 11.27 -9.57 -4.65
C THR A 273 12.13 -10.59 -3.91
N VAL A 274 12.66 -10.25 -2.73
CA VAL A 274 13.46 -11.16 -1.89
C VAL A 274 12.62 -12.33 -1.39
N ILE A 275 11.40 -12.07 -0.91
CA ILE A 275 10.45 -13.14 -0.51
C ILE A 275 10.15 -14.07 -1.70
N THR A 276 9.89 -13.51 -2.88
CA THR A 276 9.64 -14.29 -4.10
C THR A 276 10.86 -15.13 -4.47
N TRP A 277 12.06 -14.59 -4.32
CA TRP A 277 13.31 -15.31 -4.57
C TRP A 277 13.50 -16.47 -3.58
N ALA A 278 13.27 -16.24 -2.29
CA ALA A 278 13.32 -17.29 -1.27
C ALA A 278 12.29 -18.40 -1.52
N GLN A 279 11.06 -18.05 -1.91
CA GLN A 279 10.02 -19.00 -2.29
C GLN A 279 10.38 -19.81 -3.53
N ASN A 280 10.91 -19.17 -4.56
CA ASN A 280 11.37 -19.86 -5.77
C ASN A 280 12.57 -20.78 -5.46
N TYR A 281 13.50 -20.34 -4.61
CA TYR A 281 14.59 -21.19 -4.14
C TYR A 281 14.09 -22.42 -3.39
N ALA A 282 13.04 -22.28 -2.56
CA ALA A 282 12.43 -23.41 -1.88
C ALA A 282 11.85 -24.45 -2.87
N ILE A 283 11.42 -24.04 -4.06
CA ILE A 283 10.88 -24.90 -5.13
C ILE A 283 12.02 -25.52 -5.95
N PHE A 284 12.89 -24.69 -6.52
CA PHE A 284 13.89 -25.13 -7.50
C PHE A 284 15.17 -25.67 -6.88
N LYS A 285 15.43 -25.36 -5.60
CA LYS A 285 16.66 -25.71 -4.87
C LYS A 285 17.95 -25.24 -5.54
N ASP A 286 17.84 -24.20 -6.38
CA ASP A 286 18.95 -23.54 -7.07
C ASP A 286 18.81 -22.02 -6.86
N VAL A 287 19.78 -21.41 -6.16
CA VAL A 287 19.73 -20.00 -5.74
C VAL A 287 19.84 -19.08 -6.96
N GLY A 288 20.78 -19.35 -7.87
CA GLY A 288 21.05 -18.51 -9.03
C GLY A 288 19.93 -18.58 -10.08
N PHE A 289 19.42 -19.79 -10.35
CA PHE A 289 18.25 -19.96 -11.21
C PHE A 289 17.03 -19.23 -10.64
N SER A 290 16.80 -19.32 -9.33
CA SER A 290 15.69 -18.65 -8.65
C SER A 290 15.86 -17.13 -8.67
N PHE A 291 17.08 -16.62 -8.49
CA PHE A 291 17.38 -15.19 -8.57
C PHE A 291 16.99 -14.64 -9.94
N ARG A 292 17.40 -15.36 -10.99
CA ARG A 292 17.15 -14.96 -12.36
C ARG A 292 15.67 -14.85 -12.69
N LEU A 293 14.88 -15.85 -12.31
CA LEU A 293 13.43 -15.84 -12.54
C LEU A 293 12.71 -14.79 -11.69
N SER A 294 13.23 -14.51 -10.49
CA SER A 294 12.58 -13.59 -9.55
C SER A 294 12.89 -12.13 -9.87
N PHE A 295 14.09 -11.85 -10.39
CA PHE A 295 14.60 -10.49 -10.56
C PHE A 295 15.32 -10.26 -11.89
N LEU A 296 16.42 -10.95 -12.20
CA LEU A 296 17.30 -10.60 -13.34
C LEU A 296 16.56 -10.50 -14.69
N ASN A 297 15.62 -11.41 -14.96
CA ASN A 297 14.86 -11.40 -16.21
C ASN A 297 13.94 -10.18 -16.37
N LYS A 298 13.67 -9.46 -15.28
CA LYS A 298 12.84 -8.23 -15.27
C LYS A 298 13.68 -6.96 -15.45
N CYS A 299 15.00 -7.04 -15.26
CA CYS A 299 15.92 -5.93 -15.47
C CYS A 299 16.11 -5.67 -16.97
N ASP A 300 16.47 -4.42 -17.30
CA ASP A 300 16.90 -4.03 -18.63
C ASP A 300 18.09 -4.89 -19.08
N GLU A 301 18.14 -5.27 -20.36
CA GLU A 301 19.19 -6.12 -20.90
C GLU A 301 20.59 -5.50 -20.74
N GLU A 302 20.70 -4.19 -20.82
CA GLU A 302 21.96 -3.45 -20.64
C GLU A 302 22.43 -3.49 -19.17
N GLU A 303 21.50 -3.57 -18.21
CA GLU A 303 21.78 -3.59 -16.77
C GLU A 303 22.05 -5.01 -16.25
N ARG A 304 21.63 -6.06 -16.96
CA ARG A 304 21.73 -7.46 -16.49
C ARG A 304 23.16 -7.88 -16.14
N MET A 305 24.17 -7.36 -16.84
CA MET A 305 25.57 -7.66 -16.51
C MET A 305 25.96 -7.11 -15.14
N LEU A 306 25.57 -5.87 -14.85
CA LEU A 306 25.84 -5.23 -13.55
C LEU A 306 25.07 -5.93 -12.42
N VAL A 307 23.82 -6.30 -12.65
CA VAL A 307 23.02 -7.05 -11.66
C VAL A 307 23.61 -8.45 -11.42
N ALA A 308 24.13 -9.11 -12.46
CA ALA A 308 24.84 -10.38 -12.31
C ALA A 308 26.15 -10.22 -11.53
N GLU A 309 26.87 -9.11 -11.69
CA GLU A 309 28.05 -8.78 -10.87
C GLU A 309 27.68 -8.63 -9.39
N TYR A 310 26.55 -7.99 -9.06
CA TYR A 310 26.07 -7.92 -7.67
C TYR A 310 25.83 -9.30 -7.07
N TYR A 311 25.22 -10.21 -7.83
CA TYR A 311 25.05 -11.60 -7.42
C TYR A 311 26.41 -12.29 -7.21
N GLN A 312 27.30 -12.22 -8.21
CA GLN A 312 28.62 -12.86 -8.19
C GLN A 312 29.46 -12.36 -7.00
N ARG A 313 29.39 -11.06 -6.69
CA ARG A 313 30.13 -10.45 -5.57
C ARG A 313 29.73 -11.01 -4.21
N VAL A 314 28.48 -11.47 -4.06
CA VAL A 314 27.98 -12.01 -2.80
C VAL A 314 28.09 -13.54 -2.75
N PHE A 315 27.65 -14.23 -3.81
CA PHE A 315 27.60 -15.70 -3.84
C PHE A 315 28.90 -16.34 -4.33
N GLY A 316 29.78 -15.59 -5.00
CA GLY A 316 31.03 -16.11 -5.56
C GLY A 316 30.83 -17.06 -6.76
N GLU A 317 29.63 -17.07 -7.34
CA GLU A 317 29.24 -17.96 -8.44
C GLU A 317 28.72 -17.13 -9.61
N ASP A 318 29.07 -17.53 -10.82
CA ASP A 318 28.46 -16.99 -12.03
C ASP A 318 27.04 -17.53 -12.18
N LEU A 319 26.12 -16.69 -12.68
CA LEU A 319 24.77 -17.16 -12.95
C LEU A 319 24.82 -18.14 -14.14
N PRO A 320 24.06 -19.24 -14.11
CA PRO A 320 24.15 -20.33 -15.10
C PRO A 320 23.98 -19.91 -16.57
N GLU A 321 23.47 -18.71 -16.82
CA GLU A 321 23.19 -18.17 -18.15
C GLU A 321 23.66 -16.70 -18.32
N SER A 322 24.49 -16.16 -17.42
CA SER A 322 24.97 -14.76 -17.51
C SER A 322 26.07 -14.52 -18.54
N VAL A 323 26.47 -15.53 -19.30
CA VAL A 323 27.31 -15.29 -20.48
C VAL A 323 26.39 -15.18 -21.68
N VAL A 324 26.29 -13.95 -22.19
CA VAL A 324 26.07 -13.62 -23.61
C VAL A 324 26.81 -14.67 -24.46
N GLY A 325 26.15 -15.78 -24.83
CA GLY A 325 26.89 -16.93 -25.34
C GLY A 325 26.18 -18.29 -25.33
N LYS A 326 24.94 -18.36 -25.83
CA LYS A 326 24.52 -19.55 -26.60
C LYS A 326 24.14 -19.12 -28.01
N SER A 327 25.17 -18.72 -28.75
CA SER A 327 25.17 -18.83 -30.20
C SER A 327 25.35 -20.31 -30.54
N ALA A 328 24.26 -21.01 -30.82
CA ALA A 328 24.24 -22.25 -31.59
C ALA A 328 22.90 -22.34 -32.32
#